data_AF-A0A661ICC6-F1
#
_entry.id   AF-A0A661ICC6-F1
#
_cell.length_a   1.000
_cell.length_b   1.000
_cell.length_c   1.000
_cell.angle_alpha   90.00
_cell.angle_beta   90.00
_cell.angle_gamma   90.00
#
_symmetry.space_group_name_H-M   'P 1'
#
loop_
_entity.id
_entity.type
_entity.pdbx_description
1 polymer ?
#
loop_
_entity_poly.entity_id
_entity_poly.type
_entity_poly.pdbx_seq_one_letter_code
_entity_poly.pdbx_strand_id
1 'polypeptide(L)'
;MKYVLYVRLKKELKMTKEIEVEEVKSHQSKISRDELLHGIASYCMKKECSVDRAIADFVQLAIKQPGFKVWLSGSIYTGFYGNSQDYALTKLIKVNYGRNANMIIGNVVHKARDIALQHKIVDGSIPKLSICIREMKKELHKQYQYLKPDEIKDNSKFDLFKKTVKLFKAYYKEVLPTNQSISSEVKMEANLPLEVFNNPDNAKYFAMTGIADSVDEDKDGNLTITDLKTSGKRISGKVEEINPTLEKYLVEKSELEALIKSNDKIIKKFENAEDKLKESQDELYGIIEKLNLVNKENKIIEDENKANNSKTKLKATTSLNNRKVKWTGEVEKWLEHKDTLKEARKANDCFNLEIDELNEVINPLQDIHDEEKYEADLEACKKAHQTQLLHYAICYMFEYGKTPTRVRVENIVKHETVEIQIFEWEFSRKDLLETQEKIFTVINTIELILEGVDPMLVMRLNHTGYIGSETEKFKDEIKKIIKAIED
;
A
#
# COMPACT_ATOMS: atom_id res chain seq x y z
N MET A 1 65.71 8.60 -21.34
CA MET A 1 66.50 7.41 -20.94
C MET A 1 65.85 6.67 -19.75
N LYS A 2 64.57 6.27 -19.87
CA LYS A 2 63.82 5.52 -18.84
C LYS A 2 62.89 4.46 -19.47
N TYR A 3 63.35 3.84 -20.55
CA TYR A 3 62.62 2.77 -21.27
C TYR A 3 63.29 1.37 -21.15
N VAL A 4 64.30 1.23 -20.27
CA VAL A 4 65.10 0.01 -20.14
C VAL A 4 64.83 -0.77 -18.84
N LEU A 5 64.00 -0.25 -17.92
CA LEU A 5 63.63 -0.97 -16.69
C LEU A 5 62.36 -1.84 -16.83
N TYR A 6 61.55 -1.65 -17.88
CA TYR A 6 60.29 -2.36 -18.08
C TYR A 6 60.47 -3.79 -18.66
N VAL A 7 61.64 -4.10 -19.24
CA VAL A 7 61.92 -5.40 -19.86
C VAL A 7 62.56 -6.40 -18.88
N ARG A 8 63.09 -5.93 -17.75
CA ARG A 8 63.75 -6.81 -16.74
C ARG A 8 62.77 -7.40 -15.71
N LEU A 9 61.66 -6.71 -15.41
CA LEU A 9 60.59 -7.21 -14.52
C LEU A 9 59.64 -8.23 -15.18
N LYS A 10 59.63 -8.32 -16.52
CA LYS A 10 58.83 -9.32 -17.27
C LYS A 10 59.48 -10.72 -17.34
N LYS A 11 60.73 -10.87 -16.90
CA LYS A 11 61.51 -12.12 -17.01
C LYS A 11 61.55 -12.95 -15.71
N GLU A 12 61.19 -12.36 -14.56
CA GLU A 12 61.11 -13.05 -13.26
C GLU A 12 59.68 -13.46 -12.86
N LEU A 13 58.66 -13.05 -13.62
CA LEU A 13 57.25 -13.47 -13.42
C LEU A 13 56.84 -14.67 -14.29
N LYS A 14 57.79 -15.33 -14.97
CA LYS A 14 57.56 -16.60 -15.66
C LYS A 14 57.68 -17.78 -14.68
N MET A 15 56.73 -17.91 -13.76
CA MET A 15 56.33 -19.20 -13.18
C MET A 15 54.96 -19.08 -12.51
N THR A 16 53.90 -19.06 -13.33
CA THR A 16 52.64 -19.73 -13.00
C THR A 16 51.87 -19.88 -14.30
N LYS A 17 51.49 -21.14 -14.59
CA LYS A 17 50.90 -21.56 -15.85
C LYS A 17 49.62 -20.81 -16.18
N GLU A 18 49.48 -20.57 -17.48
CA GLU A 18 48.26 -20.24 -18.22
C GLU A 18 47.06 -21.05 -17.72
N ILE A 19 46.00 -20.34 -17.34
CA ILE A 19 44.63 -20.79 -17.54
C ILE A 19 44.03 -19.78 -18.50
N GLU A 20 43.54 -20.29 -19.62
CA GLU A 20 42.92 -19.56 -20.70
C GLU A 20 41.78 -18.67 -20.19
N VAL A 21 41.76 -17.47 -20.78
CA VAL A 21 40.69 -16.49 -20.64
C VAL A 21 39.47 -17.02 -21.37
N GLU A 22 38.52 -17.56 -20.61
CA GLU A 22 37.11 -17.52 -20.99
C GLU A 22 36.42 -16.37 -20.24
N GLU A 23 35.82 -15.46 -21.00
CA GLU A 23 34.91 -14.44 -20.51
C GLU A 23 33.75 -15.09 -19.72
N VAL A 24 33.80 -15.01 -18.39
CA VAL A 24 32.67 -15.36 -17.53
C VAL A 24 32.24 -14.13 -16.74
N LYS A 25 31.06 -13.64 -17.14
CA LYS A 25 30.17 -12.66 -16.50
C LYS A 25 30.33 -12.59 -14.98
N SER A 26 30.58 -11.37 -14.47
CA SER A 26 30.74 -11.02 -13.06
C SER A 26 29.72 -11.71 -12.11
N HIS A 27 30.11 -12.85 -11.55
CA HIS A 27 29.47 -13.47 -10.38
C HIS A 27 30.40 -13.26 -9.20
N GLN A 28 30.29 -12.09 -8.57
CA GLN A 28 31.03 -11.76 -7.36
C GLN A 28 30.52 -12.61 -6.19
N SER A 29 31.33 -13.60 -5.82
CA SER A 29 31.33 -14.50 -4.64
C SER A 29 29.99 -14.92 -4.03
N LYS A 30 29.59 -16.17 -4.30
CA LYS A 30 28.54 -16.92 -3.58
C LYS A 30 29.03 -17.34 -2.18
N ILE A 31 29.05 -16.43 -1.21
CA ILE A 31 29.06 -16.82 0.21
C ILE A 31 27.60 -16.80 0.66
N SER A 32 27.08 -17.96 1.07
CA SER A 32 25.75 -18.04 1.65
C SER A 32 25.68 -17.25 2.96
N ARG A 33 24.48 -16.79 3.33
CA ARG A 33 24.25 -16.09 4.60
C ARG A 33 24.84 -16.87 5.78
N ASP A 34 24.66 -18.19 5.78
CA ASP A 34 25.10 -19.07 6.87
C ASP A 34 26.63 -19.21 6.90
N GLU A 35 27.28 -19.35 5.75
CA GLU A 35 28.75 -19.32 5.67
C GLU A 35 29.33 -18.00 6.19
N LEU A 36 28.67 -16.88 5.91
CA LEU A 36 29.10 -15.57 6.43
C LEU A 36 28.85 -15.45 7.94
N LEU A 37 27.71 -15.90 8.45
CA LEU A 37 27.39 -15.94 9.88
C LEU A 37 28.48 -16.70 10.66
N HIS A 38 28.78 -17.93 10.22
CA HIS A 38 29.81 -18.76 10.84
C HIS A 38 31.20 -18.15 10.67
N GLY A 39 31.50 -17.58 9.51
CA GLY A 39 32.78 -16.90 9.25
C GLY A 39 33.01 -15.72 10.20
N ILE A 40 31.99 -14.89 10.42
CA ILE A 40 32.08 -13.76 11.37
C ILE A 40 32.18 -14.26 12.81
N ALA A 41 31.38 -15.27 13.20
CA ALA A 41 31.46 -15.87 14.54
C ALA A 41 32.85 -16.44 14.85
N SER A 42 33.41 -17.24 13.92
CA SER A 42 34.77 -17.78 14.03
C SER A 42 35.83 -16.67 14.08
N TYR A 43 35.65 -15.60 13.31
CA TYR A 43 36.55 -14.45 13.36
C TYR A 43 36.51 -13.75 14.74
N CYS A 44 35.31 -13.52 15.29
CA CYS A 44 35.14 -12.90 16.61
C CYS A 44 35.88 -13.69 17.70
N MET A 45 35.71 -15.01 17.73
CA MET A 45 36.41 -15.87 18.70
C MET A 45 37.92 -15.87 18.48
N LYS A 46 38.39 -16.00 17.23
CA LYS A 46 39.82 -16.04 16.92
C LYS A 46 40.54 -14.72 17.22
N LYS A 47 39.84 -13.59 17.12
CA LYS A 47 40.39 -12.24 17.31
C LYS A 47 40.01 -11.62 18.64
N GLU A 48 39.23 -12.34 19.47
CA GLU A 48 38.70 -11.86 20.75
C GLU A 48 38.04 -10.47 20.60
N CYS A 49 37.22 -10.31 19.56
CA CYS A 49 36.62 -9.01 19.21
C CYS A 49 35.09 -9.05 19.20
N SER A 50 34.47 -7.88 19.29
CA SER A 50 33.01 -7.74 19.18
C SER A 50 32.53 -8.05 17.76
N VAL A 51 31.24 -8.37 17.63
CA VAL A 51 30.57 -8.59 16.33
C VAL A 51 30.67 -7.34 15.45
N ASP A 52 30.49 -6.14 16.01
CA ASP A 52 30.59 -4.89 15.25
C ASP A 52 32.02 -4.65 14.72
N ARG A 53 33.04 -4.98 15.52
CA ARG A 53 34.44 -4.93 15.07
C ARG A 53 34.68 -5.90 13.92
N ALA A 54 34.20 -7.14 14.05
CA ALA A 54 34.33 -8.14 13.00
C ALA A 54 33.64 -7.68 11.71
N ILE A 55 32.44 -7.10 11.79
CA ILE A 55 31.74 -6.54 10.63
C ILE A 55 32.58 -5.44 9.96
N ALA A 56 33.13 -4.50 10.73
CA ALA A 56 33.98 -3.44 10.19
C ALA A 56 35.23 -4.00 9.48
N ASP A 57 35.88 -5.01 10.07
CA ASP A 57 37.01 -5.69 9.43
C ASP A 57 36.60 -6.39 8.12
N PHE A 58 35.41 -7.01 8.08
CA PHE A 58 34.87 -7.61 6.86
C PHE A 58 34.54 -6.57 5.78
N VAL A 59 34.09 -5.36 6.15
CA VAL A 59 33.95 -4.23 5.19
C VAL A 59 35.33 -3.89 4.60
N GLN A 60 36.34 -3.72 5.44
CA GLN A 60 37.73 -3.44 5.02
C GLN A 60 38.30 -4.53 4.10
N LEU A 61 37.93 -5.79 4.33
CA LEU A 61 38.31 -6.89 3.43
C LEU A 61 37.53 -6.86 2.11
N ALA A 62 36.24 -6.55 2.14
CA ALA A 62 35.37 -6.51 0.97
C ALA A 62 35.82 -5.42 -0.03
N ILE A 63 36.15 -4.22 0.46
CA ILE A 63 36.58 -3.10 -0.41
C ILE A 63 37.92 -3.35 -1.11
N LYS A 64 38.75 -4.25 -0.57
CA LYS A 64 40.06 -4.61 -1.14
C LYS A 64 39.99 -5.74 -2.17
N GLN A 65 38.81 -6.35 -2.36
CA GLN A 65 38.65 -7.44 -3.31
C GLN A 65 38.81 -6.94 -4.76
N PRO A 66 39.50 -7.69 -5.63
CA PRO A 66 39.53 -7.39 -7.06
C PRO A 66 38.12 -7.26 -7.63
N GLY A 67 37.87 -6.17 -8.36
CA GLY A 67 36.57 -5.89 -8.96
C GLY A 67 35.52 -5.34 -8.00
N PHE A 68 35.87 -4.98 -6.76
CA PHE A 68 34.97 -4.26 -5.86
C PHE A 68 34.34 -3.05 -6.59
N LYS A 69 33.01 -2.93 -6.51
CA LYS A 69 32.26 -1.84 -7.11
C LYS A 69 31.03 -1.54 -6.25
N VAL A 70 30.81 -0.26 -6.02
CA VAL A 70 29.67 0.32 -5.31
C VAL A 70 28.67 0.78 -6.35
N TRP A 71 27.49 0.15 -6.29
CA TRP A 71 26.38 0.47 -7.16
C TRP A 71 25.44 1.43 -6.43
N LEU A 72 25.45 2.69 -6.86
CA LEU A 72 24.64 3.75 -6.27
C LEU A 72 23.24 3.71 -6.90
N SER A 73 22.31 2.99 -6.27
CA SER A 73 20.90 2.87 -6.70
C SER A 73 19.95 3.72 -5.86
N GLY A 74 18.84 4.24 -6.41
CA GLY A 74 17.94 5.15 -5.69
C GLY A 74 17.47 4.68 -4.30
N SER A 75 17.31 3.38 -4.08
CA SER A 75 16.93 2.82 -2.77
C SER A 75 18.06 2.79 -1.73
N ILE A 76 19.33 3.01 -2.12
CA ILE A 76 20.45 2.96 -1.18
C ILE A 76 20.43 4.11 -0.19
N TYR A 77 19.89 5.27 -0.56
CA TYR A 77 19.92 6.45 0.30
C TYR A 77 19.02 6.24 1.50
N THR A 78 17.85 5.62 1.32
CA THR A 78 16.98 5.22 2.43
C THR A 78 17.70 4.26 3.39
N GLY A 79 18.45 3.28 2.86
CA GLY A 79 19.24 2.35 3.66
C GLY A 79 20.42 3.01 4.38
N PHE A 80 21.20 3.81 3.67
CA PHE A 80 22.41 4.45 4.19
C PHE A 80 22.08 5.50 5.28
N TYR A 81 21.14 6.40 5.02
CA TYR A 81 20.71 7.40 6.00
C TYR A 81 19.83 6.82 7.11
N GLY A 82 19.12 5.73 6.83
CA GLY A 82 18.34 5.00 7.82
C GLY A 82 19.22 4.22 8.78
N ASN A 83 20.20 3.48 8.26
CA ASN A 83 21.13 2.62 9.00
C ASN A 83 22.37 2.28 8.15
N SER A 84 23.42 3.10 8.24
CA SER A 84 24.64 2.92 7.43
C SER A 84 25.39 1.60 7.68
N GLN A 85 25.22 0.96 8.84
CA GLN A 85 25.77 -0.37 9.09
C GLN A 85 25.01 -1.48 8.34
N ASP A 86 23.68 -1.39 8.26
CA ASP A 86 22.87 -2.28 7.41
C ASP A 86 23.23 -2.12 5.93
N TYR A 87 23.46 -0.89 5.49
CA TYR A 87 24.01 -0.61 4.17
C TYR A 87 25.37 -1.30 3.96
N ALA A 88 26.30 -1.19 4.91
CA ALA A 88 27.61 -1.82 4.80
C ALA A 88 27.51 -3.35 4.66
N LEU A 89 26.64 -3.99 5.46
CA LEU A 89 26.39 -5.42 5.35
C LEU A 89 25.76 -5.81 4.00
N THR A 90 24.66 -5.16 3.62
CA THR A 90 23.87 -5.58 2.45
C THR A 90 24.46 -5.15 1.12
N LYS A 91 25.23 -4.06 1.07
CA LYS A 91 25.75 -3.47 -0.17
C LYS A 91 27.26 -3.62 -0.34
N LEU A 92 28.04 -3.53 0.73
CA LEU A 92 29.50 -3.66 0.65
C LEU A 92 29.95 -5.11 0.86
N ILE A 93 29.47 -5.75 1.93
CA ILE A 93 29.74 -7.18 2.22
C ILE A 93 28.81 -8.09 1.40
N LYS A 94 27.66 -7.58 0.96
CA LYS A 94 26.64 -8.27 0.14
C LYS A 94 25.90 -9.40 0.84
N VAL A 95 25.58 -9.20 2.11
CA VAL A 95 24.72 -10.12 2.86
C VAL A 95 23.32 -10.13 2.26
N ASN A 96 22.83 -11.33 1.92
CA ASN A 96 21.45 -11.53 1.45
C ASN A 96 20.58 -12.12 2.57
N TYR A 97 19.62 -11.34 3.06
CA TYR A 97 18.68 -11.77 4.09
C TYR A 97 17.49 -12.59 3.54
N GLY A 98 17.39 -12.79 2.22
CA GLY A 98 16.20 -13.35 1.58
C GLY A 98 15.10 -12.29 1.36
N ARG A 99 14.01 -12.69 0.70
CA ARG A 99 12.87 -11.82 0.37
C ARG A 99 11.72 -12.08 1.34
N ASN A 100 11.06 -11.01 1.77
CA ASN A 100 9.79 -11.14 2.47
C ASN A 100 8.61 -11.20 1.47
N ALA A 101 7.45 -11.64 1.93
CA ALA A 101 6.21 -11.76 1.18
C ALA A 101 5.81 -10.45 0.48
N ASN A 102 6.00 -9.30 1.15
CA ASN A 102 5.68 -7.99 0.60
C ASN A 102 6.56 -7.63 -0.60
N MET A 103 7.86 -7.91 -0.52
CA MET A 103 8.79 -7.73 -1.64
C MET A 103 8.42 -8.63 -2.81
N ILE A 104 8.05 -9.89 -2.56
CA ILE A 104 7.62 -10.80 -3.62
C ILE A 104 6.35 -10.27 -4.31
N ILE A 105 5.34 -9.85 -3.54
CA ILE A 105 4.12 -9.25 -4.07
C ILE A 105 4.46 -8.05 -4.97
N GLY A 106 5.26 -7.10 -4.46
CA GLY A 106 5.70 -5.93 -5.23
C GLY A 106 6.34 -6.34 -6.55
N ASN A 107 7.40 -7.14 -6.53
CA ASN A 107 8.10 -7.57 -7.75
C ASN A 107 7.17 -8.24 -8.80
N VAL A 108 6.20 -9.03 -8.34
CA VAL A 108 5.25 -9.69 -9.26
C VAL A 108 4.25 -8.69 -9.85
N VAL A 109 3.82 -7.67 -9.08
CA VAL A 109 3.00 -6.56 -9.62
C VAL A 109 3.80 -5.74 -10.63
N HIS A 110 5.05 -5.35 -10.32
CA HIS A 110 5.91 -4.61 -11.26
C HIS A 110 6.07 -5.41 -12.56
N LYS A 111 6.32 -6.72 -12.48
CA LYS A 111 6.45 -7.53 -13.69
C LYS A 111 5.18 -7.57 -14.54
N ALA A 112 4.01 -7.59 -13.91
CA ALA A 112 2.74 -7.55 -14.62
C ALA A 112 2.49 -6.20 -15.30
N ARG A 113 2.86 -5.11 -14.62
CA ARG A 113 2.81 -3.74 -15.13
C ARG A 113 3.75 -3.58 -16.32
N ASP A 114 5.00 -3.99 -16.20
CA ASP A 114 6.00 -3.99 -17.27
C ASP A 114 5.46 -4.65 -18.55
N ILE A 115 4.94 -5.87 -18.44
CA ILE A 115 4.34 -6.59 -19.57
C ILE A 115 3.18 -5.80 -20.20
N ALA A 116 2.32 -5.19 -19.37
CA ALA A 116 1.19 -4.42 -19.86
C ALA A 116 1.61 -3.12 -20.55
N LEU A 117 2.59 -2.40 -20.00
CA LEU A 117 3.12 -1.17 -20.56
C LEU A 117 3.90 -1.43 -21.83
N GLN A 118 4.79 -2.43 -21.86
CA GLN A 118 5.52 -2.81 -23.07
C GLN A 118 4.57 -3.12 -24.23
N HIS A 119 3.50 -3.89 -23.98
CA HIS A 119 2.49 -4.17 -25.00
C HIS A 119 1.71 -2.91 -25.40
N LYS A 120 1.34 -2.03 -24.45
CA LYS A 120 0.66 -0.76 -24.76
C LYS A 120 1.54 0.17 -25.61
N ILE A 121 2.84 0.25 -25.32
CA ILE A 121 3.82 1.05 -26.06
C ILE A 121 3.93 0.57 -27.51
N VAL A 122 3.99 -0.75 -27.72
CA VAL A 122 4.19 -1.34 -29.05
C VAL A 122 2.89 -1.39 -29.86
N ASP A 123 1.79 -1.84 -29.27
CA ASP A 123 0.54 -2.14 -29.97
C ASP A 123 -0.55 -1.07 -29.78
N GLY A 124 -0.27 0.00 -29.03
CA GLY A 124 -1.24 1.06 -28.70
C GLY A 124 -2.40 0.62 -27.81
N SER A 125 -2.42 -0.64 -27.35
CA SER A 125 -3.54 -1.22 -26.60
C SER A 125 -3.07 -2.05 -25.41
N ILE A 126 -3.88 -2.08 -24.36
CA ILE A 126 -3.59 -2.86 -23.15
C ILE A 126 -3.87 -4.35 -23.43
N PRO A 127 -2.93 -5.26 -23.13
CA PRO A 127 -3.13 -6.68 -23.35
C PRO A 127 -4.23 -7.22 -22.44
N LYS A 128 -4.89 -8.31 -22.87
CA LYS A 128 -5.87 -9.00 -22.01
C LYS A 128 -5.26 -9.33 -20.65
N LEU A 129 -5.97 -9.01 -19.56
CA LEU A 129 -5.56 -9.30 -18.18
C LEU A 129 -5.05 -10.73 -17.94
N SER A 130 -5.59 -11.74 -18.64
CA SER A 130 -5.14 -13.13 -18.54
C SER A 130 -3.67 -13.33 -18.95
N ILE A 131 -3.15 -12.52 -19.87
CA ILE A 131 -1.75 -12.52 -20.29
C ILE A 131 -0.87 -12.06 -19.12
N CYS A 132 -1.21 -10.93 -18.50
CA CYS A 132 -0.49 -10.42 -17.33
C CYS A 132 -0.53 -11.43 -16.16
N ILE A 133 -1.70 -12.00 -15.86
CA ILE A 133 -1.87 -12.99 -14.79
C ILE A 133 -0.98 -14.24 -15.02
N ARG A 134 -0.83 -14.67 -16.28
CA ARG A 134 0.05 -15.80 -16.61
C ARG A 134 1.52 -15.48 -16.32
N GLU A 135 1.98 -14.29 -16.67
CA GLU A 135 3.36 -13.85 -16.38
C GLU A 135 3.58 -13.63 -14.88
N MET A 136 2.58 -13.11 -14.16
CA MET A 136 2.61 -13.02 -12.70
C MET A 136 2.84 -14.38 -12.04
N LYS A 137 2.16 -15.43 -12.53
CA LYS A 137 2.32 -16.79 -11.99
C LYS A 137 3.75 -17.31 -12.16
N LYS A 138 4.36 -17.04 -13.31
CA LYS A 138 5.76 -17.42 -13.59
C LYS A 138 6.73 -16.66 -12.69
N GLU A 139 6.57 -15.34 -12.59
CA GLU A 139 7.44 -14.50 -11.77
C GLU A 139 7.31 -14.88 -10.29
N LEU A 140 6.09 -15.11 -9.79
CA LEU A 140 5.89 -15.58 -8.43
C LEU A 140 6.58 -16.91 -8.18
N HIS A 141 6.52 -17.86 -9.13
CA HIS A 141 7.19 -19.14 -8.97
C HIS A 141 8.71 -18.96 -8.82
N LYS A 142 9.30 -18.10 -9.65
CA LYS A 142 10.73 -17.75 -9.61
C LYS A 142 11.11 -17.00 -8.33
N GLN A 143 10.26 -16.12 -7.82
CA GLN A 143 10.57 -15.31 -6.64
C GLN A 143 10.39 -16.08 -5.33
N TYR A 144 9.44 -17.01 -5.29
CA TYR A 144 9.11 -17.79 -4.08
C TYR A 144 10.29 -18.63 -3.55
N GLN A 145 11.20 -19.05 -4.42
CA GLN A 145 12.40 -19.80 -3.99
C GLN A 145 13.34 -18.97 -3.10
N TYR A 146 13.18 -17.64 -3.09
CA TYR A 146 13.96 -16.71 -2.26
C TYR A 146 13.18 -16.22 -1.04
N LEU A 147 11.98 -16.74 -0.77
CA LEU A 147 11.20 -16.39 0.43
C LEU A 147 11.96 -16.85 1.67
N LYS A 148 12.01 -15.99 2.70
CA LYS A 148 12.66 -16.34 3.96
C LYS A 148 12.00 -17.59 4.59
N PRO A 149 12.76 -18.55 5.13
CA PRO A 149 12.20 -19.82 5.64
C PRO A 149 11.12 -19.65 6.71
N ASP A 150 11.25 -18.64 7.58
CA ASP A 150 10.30 -18.30 8.63
C ASP A 150 8.97 -17.78 8.08
N GLU A 151 8.95 -17.20 6.88
CA GLU A 151 7.72 -16.71 6.25
C GLU A 151 6.97 -17.75 5.40
N ILE A 152 7.59 -18.89 5.08
CA ILE A 152 6.99 -19.94 4.23
C ILE A 152 5.71 -20.50 4.85
N LYS A 153 5.67 -20.64 6.18
CA LYS A 153 4.51 -21.20 6.90
C LYS A 153 3.27 -20.32 6.79
N ASP A 154 3.46 -19.01 6.80
CA ASP A 154 2.38 -18.02 6.84
C ASP A 154 1.99 -17.50 5.44
N ASN A 155 2.77 -17.83 4.41
CA ASN A 155 2.60 -17.29 3.06
C ASN A 155 2.69 -18.39 2.00
N SER A 156 1.60 -19.14 1.82
CA SER A 156 1.55 -20.12 0.73
C SER A 156 1.68 -19.42 -0.64
N LYS A 157 2.28 -20.12 -1.62
CA LYS A 157 2.38 -19.63 -3.00
C LYS A 157 1.00 -19.26 -3.59
N PHE A 158 -0.05 -20.00 -3.22
CA PHE A 158 -1.42 -19.72 -3.66
C PHE A 158 -1.97 -18.41 -3.06
N ASP A 159 -1.75 -18.17 -1.77
CA ASP A 159 -2.22 -16.96 -1.09
C ASP A 159 -1.50 -15.71 -1.60
N LEU A 160 -0.18 -15.80 -1.80
CA LEU A 160 0.59 -14.73 -2.43
C LEU A 160 0.08 -14.43 -3.84
N PHE A 161 -0.22 -15.47 -4.63
CA PHE A 161 -0.79 -15.28 -5.97
C PHE A 161 -2.14 -14.56 -5.92
N LYS A 162 -3.06 -15.00 -5.06
CA LYS A 162 -4.39 -14.40 -4.90
C LYS A 162 -4.30 -12.92 -4.47
N LYS A 163 -3.44 -12.61 -3.49
CA LYS A 163 -3.19 -11.24 -3.03
C LYS A 163 -2.64 -10.38 -4.16
N THR A 164 -1.62 -10.86 -4.87
CA THR A 164 -0.98 -10.10 -5.95
C THR A 164 -1.94 -9.84 -7.12
N VAL A 165 -2.72 -10.84 -7.54
CA VAL A 165 -3.72 -10.70 -8.61
C VAL A 165 -4.81 -9.70 -8.22
N LYS A 166 -5.23 -9.67 -6.95
CA LYS A 166 -6.21 -8.69 -6.45
C LYS A 166 -5.68 -7.26 -6.62
N LEU A 167 -4.43 -7.01 -6.20
CA LEU A 167 -3.80 -5.69 -6.31
C LEU A 167 -3.64 -5.26 -7.77
N PHE A 168 -3.08 -6.14 -8.61
CA PHE A 168 -2.87 -5.82 -10.01
C PHE A 168 -4.19 -5.62 -10.77
N LYS A 169 -5.27 -6.33 -10.40
CA LYS A 169 -6.59 -6.13 -11.03
C LYS A 169 -7.15 -4.73 -10.84
N ALA A 170 -6.97 -4.13 -9.65
CA ALA A 170 -7.39 -2.74 -9.40
C ALA A 170 -6.55 -1.80 -10.28
N TYR A 171 -5.22 -1.92 -10.19
CA TYR A 171 -4.29 -1.11 -10.98
C TYR A 171 -4.51 -1.22 -12.50
N TYR A 172 -4.78 -2.44 -12.99
CA TYR A 172 -5.05 -2.70 -14.39
C TYR A 172 -6.29 -1.97 -14.91
N LYS A 173 -7.31 -1.80 -14.06
CA LYS A 173 -8.56 -1.14 -14.43
C LYS A 173 -8.49 0.38 -14.29
N GLU A 174 -7.82 0.86 -13.25
CA GLU A 174 -7.89 2.26 -12.83
C GLU A 174 -6.75 3.10 -13.41
N VAL A 175 -5.54 2.54 -13.56
CA VAL A 175 -4.33 3.32 -13.91
C VAL A 175 -3.80 2.99 -15.30
N LEU A 176 -3.68 1.71 -15.66
CA LEU A 176 -3.13 1.33 -16.97
C LEU A 176 -3.81 2.02 -18.17
N PRO A 177 -5.14 2.25 -18.20
CA PRO A 177 -5.80 2.96 -19.29
C PRO A 177 -5.26 4.37 -19.52
N THR A 178 -4.92 5.08 -18.45
CA THR A 178 -4.55 6.50 -18.51
C THR A 178 -3.04 6.73 -18.65
N ASN A 179 -2.19 5.72 -18.42
CA ASN A 179 -0.73 5.86 -18.56
C ASN A 179 -0.29 6.21 -19.98
N GLN A 180 0.67 7.14 -20.10
CA GLN A 180 1.24 7.62 -21.36
C GLN A 180 2.72 7.22 -21.46
N SER A 181 3.03 6.01 -20.99
CA SER A 181 4.40 5.54 -20.89
C SER A 181 4.99 5.39 -22.28
N ILE A 182 6.19 5.95 -22.47
CA ILE A 182 7.02 5.76 -23.67
C ILE A 182 8.06 4.66 -23.44
N SER A 183 8.33 4.32 -22.18
CA SER A 183 9.25 3.25 -21.80
C SER A 183 8.88 2.65 -20.45
N SER A 184 9.26 1.39 -20.20
CA SER A 184 9.01 0.66 -18.95
C SER A 184 10.26 -0.12 -18.52
N GLU A 185 10.48 -0.23 -17.21
CA GLU A 185 11.65 -0.90 -16.61
C GLU A 185 12.98 -0.37 -17.18
N VAL A 186 13.10 0.96 -17.25
CA VAL A 186 14.24 1.65 -17.85
C VAL A 186 15.46 1.50 -16.96
N LYS A 187 16.38 0.64 -17.37
CA LYS A 187 17.67 0.45 -16.70
C LYS A 187 18.62 1.56 -17.14
N MET A 188 19.28 2.15 -16.16
CA MET A 188 20.26 3.21 -16.34
C MET A 188 21.55 2.84 -15.60
N GLU A 189 22.69 3.08 -16.23
CA GLU A 189 24.02 2.92 -15.62
C GLU A 189 24.93 4.06 -16.07
N ALA A 190 25.18 5.02 -15.17
CA ALA A 190 26.02 6.17 -15.46
C ALA A 190 27.32 6.13 -14.65
N ASN A 191 28.43 6.46 -15.32
CA ASN A 191 29.68 6.78 -14.65
C ASN A 191 29.62 8.21 -14.10
N LEU A 192 30.17 8.40 -12.91
CA LEU A 192 30.25 9.72 -12.29
C LEU A 192 31.45 10.51 -12.86
N PRO A 193 31.33 11.84 -13.04
CA PRO A 193 32.46 12.70 -13.38
C PRO A 193 33.58 12.61 -12.32
N LEU A 194 34.84 12.77 -12.74
CA LEU A 194 36.00 12.65 -11.84
C LEU A 194 36.00 13.73 -10.75
N GLU A 195 35.39 14.89 -11.04
CA GLU A 195 35.27 16.05 -10.16
C GLU A 195 34.40 15.78 -8.92
N VAL A 196 33.66 14.67 -8.91
CA VAL A 196 32.86 14.24 -7.76
C VAL A 196 33.71 13.65 -6.63
N PHE A 197 34.91 13.13 -6.97
CA PHE A 197 35.73 12.34 -6.05
C PHE A 197 36.85 13.18 -5.44
N ASN A 198 37.12 12.98 -4.14
CA ASN A 198 38.27 13.58 -3.48
C ASN A 198 39.57 12.99 -4.03
N ASN A 199 39.56 11.70 -4.37
CA ASN A 199 40.63 11.02 -5.07
C ASN A 199 40.10 10.45 -6.42
N PRO A 200 40.50 11.02 -7.57
CA PRO A 200 40.03 10.54 -8.88
C PRO A 200 40.27 9.04 -9.15
N ASP A 201 41.28 8.42 -8.53
CA ASP A 201 41.54 6.98 -8.68
C ASP A 201 40.43 6.10 -8.07
N ASN A 202 39.61 6.67 -7.19
CA ASN A 202 38.48 5.98 -6.57
C ASN A 202 37.29 5.87 -7.53
N ALA A 203 37.21 6.67 -8.58
CA ALA A 203 36.06 6.68 -9.51
C ALA A 203 35.75 5.29 -10.08
N LYS A 204 36.77 4.45 -10.30
CA LYS A 204 36.63 3.06 -10.78
C LYS A 204 35.80 2.15 -9.87
N TYR A 205 35.65 2.52 -8.59
CA TYR A 205 34.89 1.76 -7.61
C TYR A 205 33.41 2.16 -7.55
N PHE A 206 32.95 3.16 -8.31
CA PHE A 206 31.58 3.65 -8.23
C PHE A 206 30.87 3.62 -9.58
N ALA A 207 29.57 3.34 -9.58
CA ALA A 207 28.68 3.67 -10.69
C ALA A 207 27.29 4.02 -10.16
N MET A 208 26.65 4.99 -10.79
CA MET A 208 25.22 5.25 -10.57
C MET A 208 24.40 4.25 -11.37
N THR A 209 23.36 3.70 -10.75
CA THR A 209 22.42 2.82 -11.42
C THR A 209 20.99 3.12 -11.00
N GLY A 210 20.02 2.81 -11.84
CA GLY A 210 18.62 2.96 -11.51
C GLY A 210 17.75 2.12 -12.42
N ILE A 211 16.56 1.79 -11.92
CA ILE A 211 15.49 1.23 -12.73
C ILE A 211 14.27 2.11 -12.46
N ALA A 212 13.91 2.94 -13.45
CA ALA A 212 12.64 3.64 -13.41
C ALA A 212 11.55 2.67 -13.90
N ASP A 213 10.45 2.55 -13.17
CA ASP A 213 9.39 1.60 -13.53
C ASP A 213 8.73 1.99 -14.86
N SER A 214 8.55 3.29 -15.09
CA SER A 214 8.28 3.84 -16.42
C SER A 214 8.81 5.26 -16.59
N VAL A 215 8.92 5.65 -17.86
CA VAL A 215 9.05 7.04 -18.27
C VAL A 215 7.84 7.37 -19.13
N ASP A 216 7.14 8.43 -18.75
CA ASP A 216 5.94 8.92 -19.41
C ASP A 216 6.28 10.25 -20.11
N GLU A 217 5.63 10.52 -21.25
CA GLU A 217 5.78 11.77 -22.01
C GLU A 217 4.40 12.37 -22.23
N ASP A 218 4.20 13.61 -21.78
CA ASP A 218 2.94 14.33 -22.02
C ASP A 218 2.87 14.91 -23.44
N LYS A 219 1.73 15.51 -23.79
CA LYS A 219 1.51 16.10 -25.12
C LYS A 219 2.47 17.25 -25.45
N ASP A 220 3.03 17.90 -24.44
CA ASP A 220 3.95 19.01 -24.57
C ASP A 220 5.42 18.56 -24.59
N GLY A 221 5.67 17.24 -24.50
CA GLY A 221 7.00 16.64 -24.50
C GLY A 221 7.69 16.64 -23.14
N ASN A 222 6.97 16.93 -22.05
CA ASN A 222 7.54 16.84 -20.71
C ASN A 222 7.68 15.38 -20.30
N LEU A 223 8.85 15.05 -19.74
CA LEU A 223 9.16 13.71 -19.29
C LEU A 223 8.91 13.56 -17.78
N THR A 224 8.18 12.51 -17.42
CA THR A 224 7.89 12.13 -16.04
C THR A 224 8.56 10.80 -15.70
N ILE A 225 9.37 10.77 -14.65
CA ILE A 225 9.90 9.51 -14.09
C ILE A 225 8.87 8.95 -13.11
N THR A 226 8.38 7.73 -13.36
CA THR A 226 7.33 7.11 -12.56
C THR A 226 7.87 5.89 -11.80
N ASP A 227 7.48 5.79 -10.54
CA ASP A 227 7.78 4.67 -9.65
C ASP A 227 6.48 4.11 -9.04
N LEU A 228 6.29 2.80 -9.16
CA LEU A 228 5.17 2.06 -8.61
C LEU A 228 5.54 1.56 -7.21
N LYS A 229 4.65 1.77 -6.25
CA LYS A 229 4.77 1.22 -4.90
C LYS A 229 3.58 0.32 -4.56
N THR A 230 3.84 -0.71 -3.76
CA THR A 230 2.80 -1.53 -3.12
C THR A 230 2.93 -1.43 -1.60
N SER A 231 2.19 -0.51 -0.99
CA SER A 231 2.33 -0.18 0.43
C SER A 231 1.29 -0.90 1.30
N GLY A 232 1.63 -1.15 2.57
CA GLY A 232 0.66 -1.67 3.56
C GLY A 232 -0.20 -0.56 4.19
N LYS A 233 0.16 0.70 3.96
CA LYS A 233 -0.49 1.88 4.54
C LYS A 233 -0.62 2.96 3.47
N ARG A 234 -1.72 3.70 3.53
CA ARG A 234 -1.91 4.93 2.74
C ARG A 234 -0.77 5.92 3.03
N ILE A 235 -0.28 6.60 2.01
CA ILE A 235 0.55 7.80 2.19
C ILE A 235 -0.39 8.90 2.63
N SER A 236 -0.20 9.41 3.85
CA SER A 236 -1.10 10.35 4.49
C SER A 236 -0.30 11.38 5.28
N GLY A 237 -0.38 12.64 4.89
CA GLY A 237 0.13 13.78 5.65
C GLY A 237 -0.84 14.20 6.75
N LYS A 238 -0.36 15.01 7.69
CA LYS A 238 -1.21 15.56 8.76
C LYS A 238 -1.58 16.99 8.41
N VAL A 239 -2.89 17.29 8.41
CA VAL A 239 -3.40 18.66 8.46
C VAL A 239 -3.45 19.05 9.94
N GLU A 240 -2.87 20.20 10.30
CA GLU A 240 -2.67 20.56 11.71
C GLU A 240 -3.98 20.85 12.43
N GLU A 241 -4.93 21.53 11.79
CA GLU A 241 -6.24 21.88 12.35
C GLU A 241 -7.34 21.73 11.29
N ILE A 242 -8.41 21.01 11.63
CA ILE A 242 -9.65 21.01 10.83
C ILE A 242 -10.42 22.27 11.21
N ASN A 243 -11.03 22.94 10.23
CA ASN A 243 -11.89 24.07 10.49
C ASN A 243 -12.98 23.69 11.54
N PRO A 244 -13.07 24.37 12.70
CA PRO A 244 -14.01 23.98 13.77
C PRO A 244 -15.48 24.00 13.33
N THR A 245 -15.82 24.85 12.37
CA THR A 245 -17.16 24.91 11.77
C THR A 245 -17.43 23.67 10.92
N LEU A 246 -16.45 23.22 10.13
CA LEU A 246 -16.56 21.97 9.37
C LEU A 246 -16.72 20.77 10.32
N GLU A 247 -15.87 20.68 11.35
CA GLU A 247 -15.94 19.58 12.33
C GLU A 247 -17.32 19.52 13.01
N LYS A 248 -17.83 20.66 13.48
CA LYS A 248 -19.15 20.75 14.09
C LYS A 248 -20.25 20.25 13.15
N TYR A 249 -20.29 20.76 11.91
CA TYR A 249 -21.37 20.42 10.98
C TYR A 249 -21.28 18.99 10.44
N LEU A 250 -20.08 18.41 10.34
CA LEU A 250 -19.93 16.98 10.04
C LEU A 250 -20.52 16.10 11.15
N VAL A 251 -20.32 16.48 12.43
CA VAL A 251 -20.94 15.77 13.56
C VAL A 251 -22.46 15.90 13.50
N GLU A 252 -22.98 17.11 13.33
CA GLU A 252 -24.41 17.40 13.25
C GLU A 252 -25.09 16.62 12.10
N LYS A 253 -24.47 16.62 10.91
CA LYS A 253 -24.92 15.82 9.77
C LYS A 253 -24.95 14.32 10.09
N SER A 254 -23.91 13.79 10.74
CA SER A 254 -23.86 12.37 11.11
C SER A 254 -24.94 11.98 12.12
N GLU A 255 -25.32 12.89 13.02
CA GLU A 255 -26.41 12.67 13.98
C GLU A 255 -27.77 12.62 13.27
N LEU A 256 -28.02 13.54 12.34
CA LEU A 256 -29.23 13.54 11.50
C LEU A 256 -29.35 12.28 10.62
N GLU A 257 -28.25 11.86 9.99
CA GLU A 257 -28.21 10.61 9.20
C GLU A 257 -28.54 9.38 10.07
N ALA A 258 -28.09 9.36 11.33
CA ALA A 258 -28.43 8.29 12.27
C ALA A 258 -29.93 8.29 12.65
N LEU A 259 -30.53 9.47 12.81
CA LEU A 259 -31.96 9.62 13.06
C LEU A 259 -32.80 9.16 11.85
N ILE A 260 -32.42 9.55 10.63
CA ILE A 260 -33.06 9.09 9.39
C ILE A 260 -33.04 7.56 9.33
N LYS A 261 -31.88 6.94 9.57
CA LYS A 261 -31.73 5.48 9.59
C LYS A 261 -32.58 4.80 10.66
N SER A 262 -32.84 5.47 11.78
CA SER A 262 -33.75 4.97 12.83
C SER A 262 -35.20 4.99 12.34
N ASN A 263 -35.64 6.11 11.76
CA ASN A 263 -36.97 6.28 11.19
C ASN A 263 -37.22 5.36 10.00
N ASP A 264 -36.23 5.08 9.16
CA ASP A 264 -36.34 4.13 8.05
C ASP A 264 -36.72 2.72 8.52
N LYS A 265 -36.24 2.31 9.71
CA LYS A 265 -36.65 1.03 10.31
C LYS A 265 -38.12 1.05 10.71
N ILE A 266 -38.62 2.18 11.21
CA ILE A 266 -40.03 2.38 11.57
C ILE A 266 -40.89 2.36 10.29
N ILE A 267 -40.48 3.11 9.27
CA ILE A 267 -41.16 3.19 7.97
C ILE A 267 -41.28 1.79 7.35
N LYS A 268 -40.18 1.03 7.34
CA LYS A 268 -40.17 -0.34 6.83
C LYS A 268 -41.03 -1.30 7.67
N LYS A 269 -41.01 -1.16 9.00
CA LYS A 269 -41.82 -1.99 9.91
C LYS A 269 -43.33 -1.79 9.68
N PHE A 270 -43.75 -0.57 9.34
CA PHE A 270 -45.15 -0.19 9.20
C PHE A 270 -45.56 0.17 7.78
N GLU A 271 -44.81 -0.26 6.75
CA GLU A 271 -45.06 0.10 5.35
C GLU A 271 -46.47 -0.27 4.87
N ASN A 272 -47.04 -1.36 5.41
CA ASN A 272 -48.37 -1.88 5.09
C ASN A 272 -49.47 -1.42 6.07
N ALA A 273 -49.21 -0.44 6.94
CA ALA A 273 -50.16 -0.02 7.97
C ALA A 273 -51.49 0.50 7.39
N GLU A 274 -51.45 1.20 6.24
CA GLU A 274 -52.67 1.70 5.58
C GLU A 274 -53.55 0.57 5.04
N ASP A 275 -52.94 -0.43 4.39
CA ASP A 275 -53.68 -1.59 3.87
C ASP A 275 -54.27 -2.41 5.01
N LYS A 276 -53.49 -2.65 6.07
CA LYS A 276 -53.95 -3.39 7.26
C LYS A 276 -55.06 -2.66 8.01
N LEU A 277 -54.99 -1.33 8.07
CA LEU A 277 -56.07 -0.53 8.65
C LEU A 277 -57.36 -0.69 7.85
N LYS A 278 -57.28 -0.61 6.51
CA LYS A 278 -58.43 -0.77 5.63
C LYS A 278 -59.06 -2.16 5.74
N GLU A 279 -58.24 -3.23 5.66
CA GLU A 279 -58.70 -4.60 5.90
C GLU A 279 -59.43 -4.73 7.25
N SER A 280 -58.88 -4.13 8.31
CA SER A 280 -59.49 -4.19 9.64
C SER A 280 -60.80 -3.42 9.74
N GLN A 281 -60.90 -2.28 9.04
CA GLN A 281 -62.11 -1.47 8.97
C GLN A 281 -63.22 -2.20 8.19
N ASP A 282 -62.88 -2.83 7.06
CA ASP A 282 -63.82 -3.58 6.23
C ASP A 282 -64.39 -4.79 7.00
N GLU A 283 -63.54 -5.54 7.73
CA GLU A 283 -63.96 -6.64 8.60
C GLU A 283 -64.86 -6.17 9.76
N LEU A 284 -64.50 -5.07 10.41
CA LEU A 284 -65.30 -4.48 11.47
C LEU A 284 -66.68 -4.04 10.95
N TYR A 285 -66.73 -3.41 9.77
CA TYR A 285 -67.97 -2.99 9.12
C TYR A 285 -68.87 -4.19 8.82
N GLY A 286 -68.32 -5.25 8.21
CA GLY A 286 -69.05 -6.49 7.94
C GLY A 286 -69.59 -7.19 9.20
N ILE A 287 -68.89 -7.08 10.34
CA ILE A 287 -69.39 -7.59 11.63
C ILE A 287 -70.52 -6.71 12.18
N ILE A 288 -70.41 -5.39 12.07
CA ILE A 288 -71.43 -4.44 12.52
C ILE A 288 -72.73 -4.63 11.72
N GLU A 289 -72.64 -4.79 10.39
CA GLU A 289 -73.81 -5.07 9.56
C GLU A 289 -74.51 -6.37 9.96
N LYS A 290 -73.74 -7.45 10.20
CA LYS A 290 -74.29 -8.73 10.68
C LYS A 290 -74.96 -8.59 12.04
N LEU A 291 -74.37 -7.83 12.97
CA LEU A 291 -74.99 -7.52 14.26
C LEU A 291 -76.31 -6.75 14.09
N ASN A 292 -76.35 -5.77 13.18
CA ASN A 292 -77.56 -4.99 12.91
C ASN A 292 -78.68 -5.85 12.31
N LEU A 293 -78.35 -6.76 11.40
CA LEU A 293 -79.31 -7.73 10.84
C LEU A 293 -79.87 -8.65 11.92
N VAL A 294 -79.00 -9.25 12.74
CA VAL A 294 -79.42 -10.11 13.86
C VAL A 294 -80.29 -9.36 14.86
N ASN A 295 -79.96 -8.10 15.16
CA ASN A 295 -80.77 -7.26 16.06
C ASN A 295 -82.14 -6.90 15.46
N LYS A 296 -82.20 -6.65 14.14
CA LYS A 296 -83.46 -6.38 13.43
C LYS A 296 -84.36 -7.61 13.39
N GLU A 297 -83.80 -8.78 13.10
CA GLU A 297 -84.51 -10.06 13.15
C GLU A 297 -85.01 -10.38 14.56
N ASN A 298 -84.19 -10.13 15.59
CA ASN A 298 -84.60 -10.34 16.98
C ASN A 298 -85.77 -9.44 17.38
N LYS A 299 -85.80 -8.19 16.90
CA LYS A 299 -86.90 -7.25 17.16
C LYS A 299 -88.22 -7.70 16.51
N ILE A 300 -88.17 -8.19 15.27
CA ILE A 300 -89.33 -8.75 14.56
C ILE A 300 -89.87 -9.99 15.30
N ILE A 301 -89.00 -10.85 15.81
CA ILE A 301 -89.40 -12.08 16.50
C ILE A 301 -89.93 -11.81 17.92
N GLU A 302 -89.42 -10.81 18.64
CA GLU A 302 -89.95 -10.38 19.95
C GLU A 302 -91.37 -9.80 19.85
N ASP A 303 -91.69 -9.14 18.72
CA ASP A 303 -93.04 -8.65 18.42
C ASP A 303 -94.03 -9.79 18.06
N GLU A 304 -93.52 -10.97 17.64
CA GLU A 304 -94.35 -12.07 17.10
C GLU A 304 -94.58 -13.26 18.04
N ASN A 305 -93.74 -13.58 19.04
CA ASN A 305 -93.98 -14.75 19.91
C ASN A 305 -93.30 -14.72 21.30
N LYS A 306 -94.10 -15.00 22.36
CA LYS A 306 -93.58 -15.48 23.66
C LYS A 306 -93.16 -16.94 23.54
N ALA A 307 -91.88 -17.18 23.88
CA ALA A 307 -91.25 -18.45 24.29
C ALA A 307 -90.49 -19.29 23.24
N ASN A 308 -89.35 -19.80 23.73
CA ASN A 308 -88.53 -20.92 23.25
C ASN A 308 -87.56 -20.70 22.07
N ASN A 309 -86.46 -19.95 22.29
CA ASN A 309 -85.12 -20.27 21.73
C ASN A 309 -83.96 -19.38 22.27
N SER A 310 -83.86 -19.17 23.58
CA SER A 310 -82.94 -18.16 24.15
C SER A 310 -81.45 -18.56 24.25
N LYS A 311 -81.11 -19.84 24.43
CA LYS A 311 -79.72 -20.25 24.73
C LYS A 311 -78.76 -20.25 23.53
N THR A 312 -79.22 -20.59 22.33
CA THR A 312 -78.39 -20.63 21.11
C THR A 312 -78.23 -19.24 20.48
N LYS A 313 -79.26 -18.38 20.61
CA LYS A 313 -79.26 -16.99 20.16
C LYS A 313 -78.31 -16.10 20.96
N LEU A 314 -78.29 -16.23 22.29
CA LEU A 314 -77.33 -15.50 23.13
C LEU A 314 -75.87 -15.80 22.75
N LYS A 315 -75.53 -17.06 22.42
CA LYS A 315 -74.17 -17.44 22.06
C LYS A 315 -73.69 -16.83 20.73
N ALA A 316 -74.59 -16.72 19.73
CA ALA A 316 -74.26 -16.12 18.44
C ALA A 316 -74.04 -14.60 18.54
N THR A 317 -74.91 -13.89 19.26
CA THR A 317 -74.78 -12.45 19.51
C THR A 317 -73.54 -12.13 20.37
N THR A 318 -73.26 -12.93 21.40
CA THR A 318 -72.04 -12.78 22.21
C THR A 318 -70.77 -13.03 21.40
N SER A 319 -70.77 -14.03 20.50
CA SER A 319 -69.63 -14.29 19.61
C SER A 319 -69.36 -13.14 18.65
N LEU A 320 -70.40 -12.57 18.03
CA LEU A 320 -70.27 -11.39 17.17
C LEU A 320 -69.83 -10.13 17.95
N ASN A 321 -70.33 -9.93 19.16
CA ASN A 321 -69.87 -8.84 20.03
C ASN A 321 -68.40 -8.99 20.44
N ASN A 322 -67.94 -10.20 20.75
CA ASN A 322 -66.53 -10.47 21.03
C ASN A 322 -65.65 -10.20 19.79
N ARG A 323 -66.12 -10.60 18.59
CA ARG A 323 -65.44 -10.28 17.33
C ARG A 323 -65.41 -8.78 17.07
N LYS A 324 -66.50 -8.05 17.35
CA LYS A 324 -66.55 -6.59 17.24
C LYS A 324 -65.48 -5.95 18.13
N VAL A 325 -65.41 -6.31 19.41
CA VAL A 325 -64.39 -5.79 20.34
C VAL A 325 -62.97 -6.08 19.83
N LYS A 326 -62.70 -7.31 19.37
CA LYS A 326 -61.40 -7.67 18.80
C LYS A 326 -61.02 -6.78 17.61
N TRP A 327 -61.93 -6.62 16.65
CA TRP A 327 -61.63 -5.86 15.43
C TRP A 327 -61.63 -4.35 15.66
N THR A 328 -62.38 -3.84 16.63
CA THR A 328 -62.22 -2.46 17.12
C THR A 328 -60.80 -2.23 17.64
N GLY A 329 -60.26 -3.17 18.45
CA GLY A 329 -58.88 -3.09 18.92
C GLY A 329 -57.81 -3.20 17.81
N GLU A 330 -58.04 -4.02 16.78
CA GLU A 330 -57.13 -4.05 15.62
C GLU A 330 -57.18 -2.75 14.81
N VAL A 331 -58.36 -2.13 14.64
CA VAL A 331 -58.49 -0.81 13.99
C VAL A 331 -57.71 0.27 14.76
N GLU A 332 -57.87 0.34 16.08
CA GLU A 332 -57.14 1.30 16.94
C GLU A 332 -55.61 1.12 16.83
N LYS A 333 -55.13 -0.11 16.89
CA LYS A 333 -53.72 -0.45 16.74
C LYS A 333 -53.15 -0.04 15.37
N TRP A 334 -53.88 -0.30 14.28
CA TRP A 334 -53.40 0.06 12.93
C TRP A 334 -53.52 1.56 12.65
N LEU A 335 -54.44 2.28 13.31
CA LEU A 335 -54.45 3.74 13.32
C LEU A 335 -53.18 4.30 13.98
N GLU A 336 -52.81 3.81 15.17
CA GLU A 336 -51.59 4.24 15.87
C GLU A 336 -50.33 3.98 15.04
N HIS A 337 -50.23 2.80 14.42
CA HIS A 337 -49.12 2.48 13.52
C HIS A 337 -49.07 3.39 12.27
N LYS A 338 -50.23 3.76 11.71
CA LYS A 338 -50.32 4.69 10.59
C LYS A 338 -49.85 6.10 10.98
N ASP A 339 -50.23 6.57 12.15
CA ASP A 339 -49.79 7.88 12.65
C ASP A 339 -48.27 7.88 12.91
N THR A 340 -47.76 6.82 13.54
CA THR A 340 -46.31 6.62 13.75
C THR A 340 -45.54 6.61 12.43
N LEU A 341 -46.07 5.94 11.40
CA LEU A 341 -45.48 5.94 10.05
C LEU A 341 -45.42 7.35 9.45
N LYS A 342 -46.51 8.11 9.60
CA LYS A 342 -46.62 9.48 9.08
C LYS A 342 -45.65 10.43 9.77
N GLU A 343 -45.52 10.33 11.09
CA GLU A 343 -44.56 11.11 11.87
C GLU A 343 -43.12 10.80 11.49
N ALA A 344 -42.77 9.52 11.34
CA ALA A 344 -41.43 9.10 10.91
C ALA A 344 -41.08 9.62 9.50
N ARG A 345 -42.04 9.57 8.55
CA ARG A 345 -41.85 10.14 7.20
C ARG A 345 -41.62 11.65 7.24
N LYS A 346 -42.47 12.38 7.97
CA LYS A 346 -42.35 13.84 8.11
C LYS A 346 -41.04 14.25 8.78
N ALA A 347 -40.61 13.51 9.80
CA ALA A 347 -39.33 13.74 10.46
C ALA A 347 -38.15 13.54 9.50
N ASN A 348 -38.17 12.47 8.68
CA ASN A 348 -37.15 12.27 7.65
C ASN A 348 -37.13 13.40 6.61
N ASP A 349 -38.29 13.87 6.16
CA ASP A 349 -38.35 15.00 5.23
C ASP A 349 -37.70 16.25 5.84
N CYS A 350 -37.95 16.54 7.12
CA CYS A 350 -37.29 17.65 7.82
C CYS A 350 -35.78 17.44 7.97
N PHE A 351 -35.32 16.26 8.39
CA PHE A 351 -33.89 15.97 8.55
C PHE A 351 -33.14 16.00 7.22
N ASN A 352 -33.76 15.58 6.13
CA ASN A 352 -33.17 15.68 4.80
C ASN A 352 -32.97 17.14 4.38
N LEU A 353 -33.97 18.01 4.62
CA LEU A 353 -33.84 19.45 4.35
C LEU A 353 -32.71 20.08 5.18
N GLU A 354 -32.61 19.72 6.45
CA GLU A 354 -31.54 20.21 7.33
C GLU A 354 -30.16 19.71 6.89
N ILE A 355 -30.05 18.46 6.44
CA ILE A 355 -28.82 17.94 5.82
C ILE A 355 -28.47 18.71 4.54
N ASP A 356 -29.45 19.05 3.71
CA ASP A 356 -29.22 19.84 2.49
C ASP A 356 -28.66 21.24 2.84
N GLU A 357 -29.24 21.90 3.85
CA GLU A 357 -28.74 23.19 4.36
C GLU A 357 -27.32 23.06 4.95
N LEU A 358 -27.04 22.00 5.72
CA LEU A 358 -25.69 21.73 6.22
C LEU A 358 -24.69 21.51 5.08
N ASN A 359 -25.09 20.82 4.00
CA ASN A 359 -24.23 20.57 2.84
C ASN A 359 -23.82 21.86 2.12
N GLU A 360 -24.66 22.91 2.11
CA GLU A 360 -24.31 24.20 1.54
C GLU A 360 -23.11 24.85 2.24
N VAL A 361 -22.89 24.55 3.52
CA VAL A 361 -21.76 25.04 4.31
C VAL A 361 -20.61 24.03 4.37
N ILE A 362 -20.92 22.74 4.50
CA ILE A 362 -19.93 21.66 4.57
C ILE A 362 -19.13 21.58 3.28
N ASN A 363 -19.78 21.58 2.11
CA ASN A 363 -19.10 21.28 0.85
C ASN A 363 -17.95 22.27 0.56
N PRO A 364 -18.12 23.60 0.62
CA PRO A 364 -17.02 24.54 0.39
C PRO A 364 -15.86 24.39 1.40
N LEU A 365 -16.18 24.09 2.65
CA LEU A 365 -15.16 23.90 3.69
C LEU A 365 -14.43 22.56 3.54
N GLN A 366 -15.16 21.52 3.12
CA GLN A 366 -14.62 20.20 2.82
C GLN A 366 -13.68 20.27 1.62
N ASP A 367 -14.03 21.04 0.57
CA ASP A 367 -13.18 21.24 -0.59
C ASP A 367 -11.83 21.86 -0.19
N ILE A 368 -11.85 22.91 0.64
CA ILE A 368 -10.62 23.54 1.18
C ILE A 368 -9.80 22.53 1.99
N HIS A 369 -10.46 21.81 2.91
CA HIS A 369 -9.77 20.81 3.71
C HIS A 369 -9.18 19.68 2.85
N ASP A 370 -9.87 19.25 1.79
CA ASP A 370 -9.42 18.19 0.90
C ASP A 370 -8.23 18.64 0.04
N GLU A 371 -8.19 19.91 -0.39
CA GLU A 371 -7.01 20.53 -1.00
C GLU A 371 -5.82 20.56 -0.05
N GLU A 372 -6.01 21.07 1.18
CA GLU A 372 -4.95 21.07 2.22
C GLU A 372 -4.46 19.65 2.54
N LYS A 373 -5.39 18.70 2.57
CA LYS A 373 -5.10 17.29 2.80
C LYS A 373 -4.32 16.67 1.66
N TYR A 374 -4.66 17.01 0.42
CA TYR A 374 -3.92 16.57 -0.76
C TYR A 374 -2.48 17.08 -0.74
N GLU A 375 -2.27 18.37 -0.44
CA GLU A 375 -0.93 18.95 -0.32
C GLU A 375 -0.11 18.31 0.81
N ALA A 376 -0.74 18.05 1.96
CA ALA A 376 -0.10 17.34 3.06
C ALA A 376 0.28 15.89 2.65
N ASP A 377 -0.59 15.18 1.93
CA ASP A 377 -0.32 13.84 1.41
C ASP A 377 0.82 13.86 0.37
N LEU A 378 0.86 14.87 -0.50
CA LEU A 378 1.91 15.08 -1.49
C LEU A 378 3.26 15.34 -0.82
N GLU A 379 3.31 16.17 0.22
CA GLU A 379 4.54 16.43 0.98
C GLU A 379 5.02 15.18 1.74
N ALA A 380 4.10 14.40 2.30
CA ALA A 380 4.43 13.10 2.89
C ALA A 380 5.00 12.13 1.85
N CYS A 381 4.47 12.15 0.62
CA CYS A 381 4.97 11.36 -0.51
C CYS A 381 6.38 11.80 -0.93
N LYS A 382 6.61 13.11 -1.09
CA LYS A 382 7.92 13.70 -1.39
C LYS A 382 8.95 13.27 -0.36
N LYS A 383 8.65 13.43 0.93
CA LYS A 383 9.54 13.02 2.02
C LYS A 383 9.93 11.53 1.96
N ALA A 384 9.02 10.66 1.51
CA ALA A 384 9.26 9.23 1.42
C ALA A 384 10.02 8.79 0.15
N HIS A 385 9.80 9.47 -0.98
CA HIS A 385 10.17 8.93 -2.30
C HIS A 385 10.98 9.88 -3.20
N GLN A 386 11.04 11.19 -2.89
CA GLN A 386 11.69 12.20 -3.74
C GLN A 386 13.14 11.86 -4.06
N THR A 387 13.96 11.52 -3.06
CA THR A 387 15.38 11.21 -3.30
C THR A 387 15.59 10.02 -4.24
N GLN A 388 14.75 8.98 -4.17
CA GLN A 388 14.83 7.84 -5.09
C GLN A 388 14.48 8.25 -6.52
N LEU A 389 13.38 9.00 -6.70
CA LEU A 389 12.91 9.43 -8.02
C LEU A 389 13.87 10.43 -8.67
N LEU A 390 14.40 11.38 -7.91
CA LEU A 390 15.37 12.35 -8.42
C LEU A 390 16.72 11.69 -8.74
N HIS A 391 17.11 10.65 -7.99
CA HIS A 391 18.26 9.83 -8.38
C HIS A 391 18.04 9.18 -9.76
N TYR A 392 16.84 8.65 -10.02
CA TYR A 392 16.50 8.10 -11.34
C TYR A 392 16.48 9.17 -12.42
N ALA A 393 15.96 10.37 -12.13
CA ALA A 393 16.02 11.50 -13.06
C ALA A 393 17.47 11.89 -13.39
N ILE A 394 18.37 11.93 -12.40
CA ILE A 394 19.80 12.19 -12.59
C ILE A 394 20.45 11.11 -13.45
N CYS A 395 20.20 9.83 -13.15
CA CYS A 395 20.67 8.72 -13.98
C CYS A 395 20.17 8.85 -15.43
N TYR A 396 18.90 9.21 -15.61
CA TYR A 396 18.30 9.36 -16.94
C TYR A 396 18.94 10.52 -17.72
N MET A 397 19.22 11.64 -17.05
CA MET A 397 19.93 12.78 -17.63
C MET A 397 21.33 12.40 -18.10
N PHE A 398 22.09 11.67 -17.28
CA PHE A 398 23.45 11.23 -17.65
C PHE A 398 23.44 10.23 -18.81
N GLU A 399 22.54 9.25 -18.79
CA GLU A 399 22.49 8.18 -19.79
C GLU A 399 21.97 8.67 -21.14
N TYR A 400 20.89 9.46 -21.15
CA TYR A 400 20.14 9.79 -22.36
C TYR A 400 20.26 11.25 -22.79
N GLY A 401 20.88 12.13 -22.00
CA GLY A 401 21.00 13.56 -22.30
C GLY A 401 19.66 14.32 -22.35
N LYS A 402 18.60 13.75 -21.78
CA LYS A 402 17.27 14.34 -21.69
C LYS A 402 16.92 14.67 -20.25
N THR A 403 16.23 15.77 -20.01
CA THR A 403 15.88 16.25 -18.68
C THR A 403 14.41 15.97 -18.36
N PRO A 404 14.12 15.03 -17.43
CA PRO A 404 12.80 14.95 -16.82
C PRO A 404 12.48 16.25 -16.09
N THR A 405 11.20 16.63 -16.07
CA THR A 405 10.70 17.82 -15.35
C THR A 405 9.75 17.44 -14.23
N ARG A 406 9.22 16.21 -14.27
CA ARG A 406 8.25 15.69 -13.30
C ARG A 406 8.66 14.32 -12.77
N VAL A 407 8.11 14.01 -11.61
CA VAL A 407 8.18 12.67 -11.02
C VAL A 407 6.79 12.25 -10.55
N ARG A 408 6.51 10.94 -10.62
CA ARG A 408 5.22 10.36 -10.24
C ARG A 408 5.42 9.14 -9.35
N VAL A 409 4.60 9.05 -8.31
CA VAL A 409 4.42 7.84 -7.50
C VAL A 409 3.03 7.29 -7.72
N GLU A 410 2.96 6.03 -8.15
CA GLU A 410 1.71 5.27 -8.20
C GLU A 410 1.71 4.29 -7.02
N ASN A 411 0.91 4.54 -5.99
CA ASN A 411 0.88 3.73 -4.78
C ASN A 411 -0.38 2.86 -4.71
N ILE A 412 -0.21 1.54 -4.76
CA ILE A 412 -1.27 0.56 -4.53
C ILE A 412 -1.30 0.17 -3.06
N VAL A 413 -2.35 0.56 -2.34
CA VAL A 413 -2.49 0.30 -0.90
C VAL A 413 -3.15 -1.07 -0.65
N LYS A 414 -2.47 -1.91 0.14
CA LYS A 414 -2.85 -3.30 0.42
C LYS A 414 -3.91 -3.43 1.54
N HIS A 415 -5.08 -2.82 1.35
CA HIS A 415 -6.23 -2.95 2.27
C HIS A 415 -7.23 -4.05 1.83
N GLU A 416 -8.28 -4.27 2.63
CA GLU A 416 -9.39 -5.14 2.27
C GLU A 416 -10.09 -4.66 0.99
N THR A 417 -10.25 -3.35 0.83
CA THR A 417 -10.53 -2.71 -0.45
C THR A 417 -9.22 -2.15 -0.98
N VAL A 418 -8.85 -2.48 -2.22
CA VAL A 418 -7.61 -1.94 -2.81
C VAL A 418 -7.85 -0.47 -3.15
N GLU A 419 -6.96 0.40 -2.69
CA GLU A 419 -6.97 1.83 -2.99
C GLU A 419 -5.72 2.16 -3.82
N ILE A 420 -5.84 3.11 -4.73
CA ILE A 420 -4.72 3.61 -5.54
C ILE A 420 -4.59 5.10 -5.29
N GLN A 421 -3.38 5.52 -4.91
CA GLN A 421 -3.01 6.93 -4.80
C GLN A 421 -2.02 7.27 -5.89
N ILE A 422 -2.24 8.36 -6.62
CA ILE A 422 -1.31 8.88 -7.62
C ILE A 422 -0.85 10.25 -7.15
N PHE A 423 0.46 10.40 -6.99
CA PHE A 423 1.10 11.66 -6.66
C PHE A 423 2.02 12.04 -7.80
N GLU A 424 1.91 13.26 -8.30
CA GLU A 424 2.77 13.79 -9.36
C GLU A 424 3.16 15.21 -8.99
N TRP A 425 4.43 15.56 -9.21
CA TRP A 425 4.90 16.92 -8.99
C TRP A 425 6.07 17.25 -9.91
N GLU A 426 6.22 18.54 -10.18
CA GLU A 426 7.42 19.11 -10.78
C GLU A 426 8.50 19.25 -9.70
N PHE A 427 9.74 18.95 -10.06
CA PHE A 427 10.87 19.14 -9.17
C PHE A 427 11.71 20.33 -9.60
N SER A 428 12.24 21.03 -8.61
CA SER A 428 13.07 22.21 -8.82
C SER A 428 14.54 21.83 -8.94
N ARG A 429 15.35 22.79 -9.40
CA ARG A 429 16.82 22.67 -9.34
C ARG A 429 17.33 22.45 -7.91
N LYS A 430 16.65 23.03 -6.91
CA LYS A 430 17.01 22.86 -5.50
C LYS A 430 16.87 21.39 -5.09
N ASP A 431 15.78 20.73 -5.49
CA ASP A 431 15.55 19.32 -5.15
C ASP A 431 16.61 18.39 -5.76
N LEU A 432 17.07 18.70 -6.97
CA LEU A 432 18.19 17.99 -7.62
C LEU A 432 19.49 18.18 -6.84
N LEU A 433 19.81 19.41 -6.42
CA LEU A 433 21.02 19.71 -5.65
C LEU A 433 21.02 18.98 -4.30
N GLU A 434 19.90 18.99 -3.57
CA GLU A 434 19.77 18.25 -2.32
C GLU A 434 19.96 16.74 -2.51
N THR A 435 19.47 16.19 -3.62
CA THR A 435 19.69 14.77 -3.97
C THR A 435 21.16 14.51 -4.32
N GLN A 436 21.80 15.42 -5.05
CA GLN A 436 23.22 15.35 -5.38
C GLN A 436 24.11 15.38 -4.12
N GLU A 437 23.81 16.22 -3.14
CA GLU A 437 24.51 16.25 -1.85
C GLU A 437 24.41 14.91 -1.11
N LYS A 438 23.26 14.23 -1.21
CA LYS A 438 23.08 12.89 -0.65
C LYS A 438 23.93 11.85 -1.35
N ILE A 439 24.02 11.92 -2.68
CA ILE A 439 24.92 11.07 -3.48
C ILE A 439 26.36 11.29 -3.02
N PHE A 440 26.80 12.54 -2.92
CA PHE A 440 28.17 12.89 -2.53
C PHE A 440 28.51 12.46 -1.11
N THR A 441 27.58 12.54 -0.17
CA THR A 441 27.80 12.08 1.21
C THR A 441 28.14 10.57 1.25
N VAL A 442 27.41 9.76 0.47
CA VAL A 442 27.65 8.32 0.39
C VAL A 442 29.02 8.04 -0.25
N ILE A 443 29.35 8.73 -1.34
CA ILE A 443 30.65 8.61 -2.03
C ILE A 443 31.77 8.95 -1.05
N ASN A 444 31.74 10.14 -0.45
CA ASN A 444 32.76 10.63 0.47
C ASN A 444 32.97 9.66 1.65
N THR A 445 31.88 9.11 2.19
CA THR A 445 31.98 8.16 3.31
C THR A 445 32.69 6.87 2.89
N ILE A 446 32.44 6.38 1.67
CA ILE A 446 33.11 5.18 1.16
C ILE A 446 34.55 5.49 0.75
N GLU A 447 34.83 6.67 0.18
CA GLU A 447 36.19 7.11 -0.12
C GLU A 447 37.07 7.13 1.13
N LEU A 448 36.56 7.65 2.25
CA LEU A 448 37.27 7.60 3.53
C LEU A 448 37.66 6.16 3.91
N ILE A 449 36.76 5.19 3.71
CA ILE A 449 37.04 3.78 4.00
C ILE A 449 38.11 3.22 3.05
N LEU A 450 38.03 3.55 1.75
CA LEU A 450 39.03 3.19 0.74
C LEU A 450 40.41 3.77 1.07
N GLU A 451 40.45 4.95 1.68
CA GLU A 451 41.65 5.64 2.16
C GLU A 451 42.16 5.12 3.51
N GLY A 452 41.50 4.11 4.08
CA GLY A 452 41.93 3.41 5.28
C GLY A 452 41.29 3.90 6.58
N VAL A 453 40.30 4.80 6.52
CA VAL A 453 39.49 5.13 7.70
C VAL A 453 38.71 3.91 8.16
N ASP A 454 38.69 3.72 9.48
CA ASP A 454 37.98 2.60 10.10
C ASP A 454 36.47 2.71 9.85
N PRO A 455 35.81 1.67 9.28
CA PRO A 455 34.36 1.69 9.06
C PRO A 455 33.56 1.96 10.32
N MET A 456 34.04 1.61 11.52
CA MET A 456 33.33 1.90 12.77
C MET A 456 33.18 3.41 13.05
N LEU A 457 34.03 4.26 12.45
CA LEU A 457 33.97 5.71 12.66
C LEU A 457 32.91 6.38 11.77
N VAL A 458 32.63 5.78 10.60
CA VAL A 458 31.82 6.39 9.54
C VAL A 458 30.52 5.63 9.24
N MET A 459 30.43 4.35 9.63
CA MET A 459 29.22 3.53 9.52
C MET A 459 28.61 3.32 10.91
N ARG A 460 27.48 3.96 11.16
CA ARG A 460 26.74 3.91 12.43
C ARG A 460 25.48 3.07 12.32
N LEU A 461 25.20 2.38 13.42
CA LEU A 461 23.94 1.71 13.65
C LEU A 461 22.86 2.71 14.05
N ASN A 462 21.65 2.52 13.54
CA ASN A 462 20.48 3.22 14.03
C ASN A 462 19.62 2.26 14.86
N HIS A 463 19.60 2.44 16.18
CA HIS A 463 18.88 1.58 17.11
C HIS A 463 17.39 1.87 17.21
N THR A 464 16.91 2.97 16.63
CA THR A 464 15.53 3.46 16.82
C THR A 464 14.65 3.31 15.58
N GLY A 465 15.21 2.85 14.46
CA GLY A 465 14.50 2.67 13.19
C GLY A 465 14.10 1.22 12.89
N TYR A 466 13.06 1.04 12.08
CA TYR A 466 12.74 -0.27 11.49
C TYR A 466 13.82 -0.76 10.50
N ILE A 467 14.50 0.19 9.84
CA ILE A 467 15.62 -0.08 8.94
C ILE A 467 16.80 -0.61 9.75
N GLY A 468 17.20 -1.85 9.49
CA GLY A 468 18.25 -2.57 10.22
C GLY A 468 17.75 -3.61 11.22
N SER A 469 16.43 -3.85 11.31
CA SER A 469 15.91 -4.95 12.13
C SER A 469 16.46 -6.32 11.71
N GLU A 470 16.68 -6.54 10.40
CA GLU A 470 17.38 -7.72 9.90
C GLU A 470 18.86 -7.76 10.28
N THR A 471 19.53 -6.60 10.27
CA THR A 471 20.92 -6.47 10.72
C THR A 471 21.06 -6.85 12.19
N GLU A 472 20.15 -6.39 13.05
CA GLU A 472 20.17 -6.75 14.48
C GLU A 472 19.90 -8.25 14.70
N LYS A 473 18.89 -8.81 14.01
CA LYS A 473 18.66 -10.27 14.03
C LYS A 473 19.89 -11.06 13.59
N PHE A 474 20.55 -10.61 12.52
CA PHE A 474 21.77 -11.23 12.00
C PHE A 474 22.90 -11.19 13.04
N LYS A 475 23.11 -10.07 13.73
CA LYS A 475 24.09 -9.97 14.82
C LYS A 475 23.75 -10.87 16.01
N ASP A 476 22.49 -10.97 16.38
CA ASP A 476 22.05 -11.83 17.47
C ASP A 476 22.22 -13.31 17.15
N GLU A 477 22.05 -13.71 15.88
CA GLU A 477 22.39 -15.06 15.43
C GLU A 477 23.89 -15.35 15.55
N ILE A 478 24.77 -14.40 15.20
CA ILE A 478 26.22 -14.54 15.40
C ILE A 478 26.54 -14.75 16.89
N LYS A 479 25.97 -13.92 17.78
CA LYS A 479 26.18 -14.05 19.23
C LYS A 479 25.73 -15.41 19.76
N LYS A 480 24.61 -15.94 19.26
CA LYS A 480 24.13 -17.29 19.61
C LYS A 480 25.09 -18.39 19.18
N ILE A 481 25.67 -18.27 17.97
CA ILE A 481 26.68 -19.22 17.47
C ILE A 481 27.92 -19.18 18.35
N ILE A 482 28.43 -17.99 18.69
CA ILE A 482 29.60 -17.83 19.57
C ILE A 482 29.34 -18.53 20.91
N LYS A 483 28.21 -18.21 21.55
CA LYS A 483 27.84 -18.80 22.83
C LYS A 483 27.76 -20.33 22.76
N ALA A 484 27.16 -20.88 21.70
CA ALA A 484 27.04 -22.32 21.51
C ALA A 484 28.36 -23.04 21.22
N ILE A 485 29.43 -22.31 20.89
CA ILE A 485 30.79 -22.87 20.71
C ILE A 485 31.61 -22.74 22.00
N GLU A 486 31.31 -21.73 22.84
CA GLU A 486 31.92 -21.53 24.15
C GLU A 486 31.35 -22.48 25.23
N ASP A 487 30.06 -22.81 25.13
CA ASP A 487 29.36 -23.83 25.94
C ASP A 487 29.73 -25.26 25.47
#